data_AF-A0A965NC06-F1
#
_entry.id   AF-A0A965NC06-F1
#
_cell.length_a   1.000
_cell.length_b   1.000
_cell.length_c   1.000
_cell.angle_alpha   90.00
_cell.angle_beta   90.00
_cell.angle_gamma   90.00
#
_symmetry.space_group_name_H-M   'P 1'
#
loop_
_entity.id
_entity.type
_entity.pdbx_description
1 polymer ?
#
loop_
_entity_poly.entity_id
_entity_poly.type
_entity_poly.pdbx_seq_one_letter_code
_entity_poly.pdbx_strand_id
1 'polypeptide(L)'
;MASRSQSVSGARRLIGLILGDQLDHQSPLFTKINQQTDSLVMIESSHEAQTVWSHKARIALFFSAMRHFADDIKSKAYPLEYIKTNDALVETLRVYLRTQGATELMAVEPGDYRVDRTDVSGRENSMHMA
;
A
#
# COMPACT_ATOMS: atom_id res chain seq x y z
N MET A 1 -12.75 -3.88 44.03
CA MET A 1 -12.96 -2.95 42.90
C MET A 1 -11.85 -3.19 41.89
N ALA A 2 -12.18 -3.82 40.76
CA ALA A 2 -11.21 -4.35 39.81
C ALA A 2 -10.45 -3.23 39.09
N SER A 3 -9.13 -3.39 39.08
CA SER A 3 -8.15 -2.60 38.35
C SER A 3 -8.53 -2.45 36.88
N ARG A 4 -8.68 -1.21 36.41
CA ARG A 4 -8.70 -0.90 34.99
C ARG A 4 -7.29 -1.06 34.45
N SER A 5 -7.01 -2.22 33.85
CA SER A 5 -5.87 -2.40 32.96
C SER A 5 -5.98 -1.40 31.82
N GLN A 6 -5.23 -0.31 31.89
CA GLN A 6 -4.97 0.53 30.72
C GLN A 6 -4.01 -0.25 29.83
N SER A 7 -4.51 -0.79 28.71
CA SER A 7 -3.64 -1.27 27.65
C SER A 7 -2.97 -0.06 27.03
N VAL A 8 -1.64 -0.05 26.98
CA VAL A 8 -0.86 0.90 26.19
C VAL A 8 -1.19 0.61 24.71
N SER A 9 -2.20 1.28 24.17
CA SER A 9 -2.47 1.24 22.72
C SER A 9 -1.38 2.06 22.05
N GLY A 10 -0.39 1.40 21.46
CA GLY A 10 0.47 2.06 20.48
C GLY A 10 -0.41 2.78 19.45
N ALA A 11 -0.04 3.99 19.04
CA ALA A 11 -0.83 4.76 18.09
C ALA A 11 -0.98 3.93 16.79
N ARG A 12 -2.21 3.50 16.50
CA ARG A 12 -2.54 2.73 15.31
C ARG A 12 -2.23 3.59 14.08
N ARG A 13 -1.42 3.07 13.16
CA ARG A 13 -1.08 3.72 11.89
C ARG A 13 -1.34 2.74 10.75
N LEU A 14 -2.35 3.04 9.94
CA LEU A 14 -2.70 2.25 8.77
C LEU A 14 -1.98 2.79 7.52
N ILE A 15 -1.45 1.90 6.70
CA ILE A 15 -0.93 2.22 5.37
C ILE A 15 -1.74 1.49 4.30
N GLY A 16 -2.34 2.25 3.38
CA GLY A 16 -3.07 1.72 2.23
C GLY A 16 -2.17 1.62 0.99
N LEU A 17 -1.96 0.41 0.48
CA LEU A 17 -1.22 0.17 -0.76
C LEU A 17 -2.16 0.29 -1.96
N ILE A 18 -1.76 1.09 -2.95
CA ILE A 18 -2.43 1.19 -4.26
C ILE A 18 -1.51 0.57 -5.32
N LEU A 19 -1.97 -0.50 -5.96
CA LEU A 19 -1.27 -1.15 -7.06
C LEU A 19 -1.59 -0.50 -8.42
N GLY A 20 -0.73 -0.74 -9.41
CA GLY A 20 -0.82 -0.09 -10.73
C GLY A 20 -2.06 -0.47 -11.56
N ASP A 21 -2.74 -1.55 -11.21
CA ASP A 21 -4.00 -2.02 -11.80
C ASP A 21 -5.24 -1.56 -11.00
N GLN A 22 -5.05 -0.83 -9.90
CA GLN A 22 -6.11 -0.43 -8.96
C GLN A 22 -6.36 1.09 -8.95
N LEU A 23 -6.10 1.76 -10.08
CA LEU A 23 -6.20 3.22 -10.22
C LEU A 23 -7.66 3.69 -10.31
N ASP A 24 -8.41 3.47 -9.24
CA ASP A 24 -9.84 3.75 -9.12
C ASP A 24 -10.10 4.75 -7.98
N HIS A 25 -10.65 5.91 -8.32
CA HIS A 25 -11.01 6.94 -7.34
C HIS A 25 -12.16 6.55 -6.40
N GLN A 26 -12.91 5.49 -6.71
CA GLN A 26 -13.97 4.94 -5.87
C GLN A 26 -13.48 3.79 -4.99
N SER A 27 -12.16 3.54 -4.96
CA SER A 27 -11.57 2.49 -4.14
C SER A 27 -11.97 2.60 -2.66
N PRO A 28 -12.31 1.48 -2.00
CA PRO A 28 -12.64 1.45 -0.59
C PRO A 28 -11.48 1.86 0.32
N LEU A 29 -10.25 1.98 -0.21
CA LEU A 29 -9.11 2.53 0.53
C LEU A 29 -9.38 3.97 0.99
N PHE A 30 -9.98 4.79 0.13
CA PHE A 30 -10.20 6.21 0.40
C PHE A 30 -11.25 6.48 1.48
N THR A 31 -12.18 5.55 1.70
CA THR A 31 -13.21 5.66 2.74
C THR A 31 -12.75 5.13 4.10
N LYS A 32 -11.69 4.32 4.14
CA LYS A 32 -11.18 3.68 5.37
C LYS A 32 -10.01 4.41 6.01
N ILE A 33 -9.32 5.28 5.27
CA ILE A 33 -8.15 6.01 5.74
C ILE A 33 -8.55 7.26 6.52
N ASN A 34 -7.94 7.45 7.69
CA ASN A 34 -7.93 8.71 8.40
C ASN A 34 -6.75 9.57 7.92
N GLN A 35 -7.04 10.65 7.19
CA GLN A 35 -6.02 11.53 6.59
C GLN A 35 -5.05 12.17 7.60
N GLN A 36 -5.36 12.18 8.90
CA GLN A 36 -4.49 12.75 9.93
C GLN A 36 -3.45 11.75 10.47
N THR A 37 -3.74 10.45 10.40
CA THR A 37 -2.92 9.41 11.06
C THR A 37 -2.40 8.35 10.10
N ASP A 38 -3.12 8.11 9.02
CA ASP A 38 -2.88 7.06 8.06
C ASP A 38 -2.25 7.62 6.78
N SER A 39 -1.69 6.75 5.95
CA SER A 39 -1.14 7.15 4.66
C SER A 39 -1.49 6.17 3.55
N LEU A 40 -1.42 6.65 2.32
CA LEU A 40 -1.43 5.85 1.10
C LEU A 40 -0.01 5.71 0.59
N VAL A 41 0.28 4.59 -0.09
CA VAL A 41 1.56 4.38 -0.77
C VAL A 41 1.37 3.78 -2.16
N MET A 42 2.13 4.32 -3.11
CA MET A 42 2.31 3.75 -4.45
C MET A 42 3.80 3.54 -4.68
N ILE A 43 4.17 2.39 -5.25
CA ILE A 43 5.57 2.04 -5.49
C ILE A 43 5.77 1.73 -6.97
N GLU A 44 6.59 2.54 -7.62
CA GLU A 44 7.10 2.34 -8.97
C GLU A 44 8.42 1.54 -8.90
N SER A 45 8.35 0.23 -9.06
CA SER A 45 9.53 -0.67 -9.02
C SER A 45 10.00 -1.02 -10.44
N SER A 46 11.16 -0.51 -10.84
CA SER A 46 11.75 -0.84 -12.14
C SER A 46 12.32 -2.26 -12.22
N HIS A 47 12.47 -2.95 -11.08
CA HIS A 47 12.86 -4.35 -10.98
C HIS A 47 11.94 -5.26 -11.80
N GLU A 48 10.64 -4.99 -11.76
CA GLU A 48 9.60 -5.76 -12.47
C GLU A 48 9.68 -5.62 -14.01
N ALA A 49 10.45 -4.65 -14.52
CA ALA A 49 10.50 -4.30 -15.95
C ALA A 49 11.64 -4.94 -16.75
N GLN A 50 12.42 -5.83 -16.15
CA GLN A 50 13.73 -6.20 -16.70
C GLN A 50 13.70 -7.28 -17.80
N THR A 51 12.61 -8.03 -17.96
CA THR A 51 12.70 -9.35 -18.61
C THR A 51 12.47 -9.36 -20.14
N VAL A 52 11.63 -8.48 -20.71
CA VAL A 52 11.37 -8.41 -22.17
C VAL A 52 10.80 -7.05 -22.61
N TRP A 53 10.98 -6.66 -23.88
CA TRP A 53 10.56 -5.34 -24.42
C TRP A 53 9.05 -5.07 -24.31
N SER A 54 8.22 -6.07 -24.60
CA SER A 54 6.76 -5.97 -24.49
C SER A 54 6.31 -5.63 -23.06
N HIS A 55 6.99 -6.20 -22.05
CA HIS A 55 6.74 -5.88 -20.64
C HIS A 55 7.17 -4.44 -20.32
N LYS A 56 8.29 -3.95 -20.88
CA LYS A 56 8.75 -2.57 -20.66
C LYS A 56 7.74 -1.52 -21.14
N ALA A 57 7.19 -1.70 -22.35
CA ALA A 57 6.18 -0.78 -22.88
C ALA A 57 4.91 -0.77 -22.03
N ARG A 58 4.44 -1.95 -21.61
CA ARG A 58 3.28 -2.10 -20.74
C ARG A 58 3.52 -1.50 -19.35
N ILE A 59 4.70 -1.71 -18.77
CA ILE A 59 5.07 -1.16 -17.47
C ILE A 59 5.23 0.36 -17.54
N ALA A 60 5.84 0.89 -18.60
CA ALA A 60 5.92 2.33 -18.80
C ALA A 60 4.52 2.98 -18.88
N LEU A 61 3.57 2.32 -19.55
CA LEU A 61 2.17 2.76 -19.59
C LEU A 61 1.54 2.74 -18.19
N PHE A 62 1.71 1.66 -17.43
CA PHE A 62 1.21 1.59 -16.05
C PHE A 62 1.85 2.65 -15.15
N PHE A 63 3.16 2.87 -15.24
CA PHE A 63 3.84 3.90 -14.47
C PHE A 63 3.37 5.30 -14.82
N SER A 64 3.13 5.57 -16.10
CA SER A 64 2.50 6.84 -16.52
C SER A 64 1.14 7.03 -15.84
N ALA A 65 0.25 6.03 -15.95
CA ALA A 65 -1.07 6.07 -15.32
C ALA A 65 -0.97 6.23 -13.80
N MET A 66 -0.06 5.51 -13.13
CA MET A 66 0.19 5.60 -11.71
C MET A 66 0.64 6.99 -11.28
N ARG A 67 1.53 7.64 -12.04
CA ARG A 67 2.01 9.00 -11.74
C ARG A 67 0.88 10.03 -11.85
N HIS A 68 0.11 9.97 -12.92
CA HIS A 68 -1.06 10.84 -13.09
C HIS A 68 -2.08 10.64 -11.97
N PHE A 69 -2.40 9.38 -11.65
CA PHE A 69 -3.30 9.08 -10.54
C PHE A 69 -2.74 9.60 -9.21
N ALA A 70 -1.45 9.46 -8.95
CA ALA A 70 -0.83 9.95 -7.73
C ALA A 70 -0.94 11.48 -7.59
N ASP A 71 -0.74 12.22 -8.69
CA ASP A 71 -0.91 13.67 -8.71
C ASP A 71 -2.38 14.06 -8.44
N ASP A 72 -3.33 13.35 -9.05
CA ASP A 72 -4.76 13.57 -8.82
C ASP A 72 -5.16 13.30 -7.36
N ILE A 73 -4.64 12.24 -6.74
CA ILE A 73 -4.90 11.92 -5.32
C ILE A 73 -4.29 12.97 -4.39
N LYS A 74 -3.05 13.42 -4.66
CA LYS A 74 -2.39 14.49 -3.90
C LYS A 74 -3.14 15.81 -4.03
N SER A 75 -3.68 16.14 -5.21
CA SER A 75 -4.50 17.35 -5.42
C SER A 75 -5.76 17.38 -4.55
N LYS A 76 -6.27 16.21 -4.16
CA LYS A 76 -7.42 16.01 -3.25
C LYS A 76 -6.99 15.96 -1.77
N ALA A 77 -5.74 16.32 -1.46
CA ALA A 77 -5.16 16.36 -0.12
C ALA A 77 -5.08 15.01 0.61
N TYR A 78 -5.13 13.88 -0.10
CA TYR A 78 -4.85 12.58 0.51
C TYR A 78 -3.35 12.44 0.82
N PRO A 79 -2.98 11.84 1.98
CA PRO A 79 -1.59 11.63 2.38
C PRO A 79 -0.96 10.47 1.59
N LEU A 80 -0.64 10.72 0.31
CA LEU A 80 -0.05 9.74 -0.59
C LEU A 80 1.47 9.91 -0.73
N GLU A 81 2.20 8.85 -0.40
CA GLU A 81 3.62 8.72 -0.71
C GLU A 81 3.80 7.97 -2.04
N TYR A 82 4.64 8.51 -2.92
CA TYR A 82 4.97 7.89 -4.21
C TYR A 82 6.46 7.55 -4.26
N ILE A 83 6.79 6.26 -4.22
CA ILE A 83 8.16 5.77 -4.14
C ILE A 83 8.61 5.29 -5.52
N LYS A 84 9.73 5.79 -6.02
CA LYS A 84 10.40 5.26 -7.20
C LYS A 84 11.64 4.48 -6.77
N THR A 85 11.77 3.25 -7.21
CA THR A 85 12.84 2.35 -6.77
C THR A 85 13.30 1.41 -7.88
N ASN A 86 14.53 0.93 -7.76
CA ASN A 86 15.06 -0.17 -8.57
C ASN A 86 14.99 -1.52 -7.82
N ASP A 87 14.61 -1.51 -6.55
CA ASP A 87 14.45 -2.71 -5.73
C ASP A 87 13.08 -3.35 -5.98
N ALA A 88 12.94 -4.61 -5.57
CA ALA A 88 11.67 -5.33 -5.65
C ALA A 88 10.56 -4.62 -4.84
N LEU A 89 9.33 -4.67 -5.35
CA LEU A 89 8.15 -4.05 -4.75
C LEU A 89 7.98 -4.42 -3.28
N VAL A 90 8.03 -5.72 -2.99
CA VAL A 90 7.78 -6.27 -1.65
C VAL A 90 8.82 -5.80 -0.64
N GLU A 91 10.10 -5.77 -1.01
CA GLU A 91 11.15 -5.33 -0.10
C GLU A 91 11.05 -3.82 0.19
N THR A 92 10.81 -3.02 -0.85
CA THR A 92 10.56 -1.58 -0.70
C THR A 92 9.38 -1.31 0.22
N LEU A 93 8.28 -2.04 0.05
CA LEU A 93 7.10 -1.93 0.91
C LEU A 93 7.44 -2.28 2.36
N ARG A 94 8.12 -3.41 2.62
CA ARG A 94 8.52 -3.79 3.98
C ARG A 94 9.35 -2.70 4.66
N VAL A 95 10.36 -2.17 3.96
CA VAL A 95 11.19 -1.10 4.50
C VAL A 95 10.35 0.13 4.81
N TYR A 96 9.47 0.53 3.89
CA TYR A 96 8.58 1.66 4.09
C TYR A 96 7.63 1.49 5.29
N LEU A 97 6.98 0.33 5.42
CA LEU A 97 6.09 0.04 6.55
C LEU A 97 6.82 0.18 7.89
N ARG A 98 8.06 -0.34 7.99
CA ARG A 98 8.86 -0.22 9.22
C ARG A 98 9.25 1.23 9.51
N THR A 99 9.70 1.99 8.50
CA THR A 99 10.14 3.38 8.72
C THR A 99 9.01 4.29 9.14
N GLN A 100 7.79 4.03 8.66
CA GLN A 100 6.60 4.78 9.07
C GLN A 100 6.04 4.31 10.42
N GLY A 101 6.51 3.19 10.98
CA GLY A 101 5.91 2.59 12.17
C GLY A 101 4.47 2.14 11.91
N ALA A 102 4.19 1.61 10.71
CA ALA A 102 2.89 1.09 10.35
C ALA A 102 2.53 -0.10 11.25
N THR A 103 1.33 -0.06 11.82
CA THR A 103 0.79 -1.18 12.58
C THR A 103 -0.09 -2.07 11.71
N GLU A 104 -0.58 -1.54 10.59
CA GLU A 104 -1.50 -2.23 9.69
C GLU A 104 -1.23 -1.89 8.23
N LEU A 105 -1.39 -2.90 7.38
CA LEU A 105 -1.40 -2.75 5.93
C LEU A 105 -2.80 -3.07 5.40
N MET A 106 -3.26 -2.26 4.44
CA MET A 106 -4.49 -2.50 3.70
C MET A 106 -4.20 -2.47 2.21
N ALA A 107 -4.67 -3.49 1.50
CA ALA A 107 -4.64 -3.56 0.05
C ALA A 107 -6.01 -4.03 -0.45
N VAL A 108 -6.31 -3.76 -1.71
CA VAL A 108 -7.47 -4.33 -2.40
C VAL A 108 -7.02 -5.63 -3.06
N GLU A 109 -7.77 -6.72 -2.89
CA GLU A 109 -7.49 -7.97 -3.62
C GLU A 109 -7.74 -7.79 -5.14
N PRO A 110 -6.90 -8.38 -6.00
CA PRO A 110 -7.17 -8.41 -7.43
C PRO A 110 -8.34 -9.36 -7.73
N GLY A 111 -9.39 -8.84 -8.37
CA GLY A 111 -10.43 -9.67 -9.01
C GLY A 111 -11.78 -9.79 -8.30
N ASP A 112 -11.91 -9.42 -7.02
CA ASP A 112 -13.20 -9.22 -6.36
C ASP A 112 -12.96 -8.47 -5.04
N TYR A 113 -13.72 -7.41 -4.77
CA TYR A 113 -13.45 -6.41 -3.73
C TYR A 113 -13.47 -6.99 -2.30
N ARG A 114 -12.35 -7.55 -1.85
CA ARG A 114 -12.09 -7.83 -0.43
C ARG A 114 -10.87 -7.03 0.02
N VAL A 115 -11.00 -6.47 1.21
CA VAL A 115 -9.96 -5.67 1.86
C VAL A 115 -9.27 -6.57 2.87
N ASP A 116 -8.04 -6.98 2.58
CA ASP A 116 -7.24 -7.71 3.57
C ASP A 116 -6.57 -6.73 4.54
N ARG A 117 -6.61 -7.09 5.82
CA ARG A 117 -6.03 -6.31 6.92
C ARG A 117 -5.01 -7.20 7.59
N THR A 118 -3.78 -7.10 7.12
CA THR A 118 -2.68 -7.87 7.68
C THR A 118 -2.02 -7.07 8.80
N ASP A 119 -1.86 -7.70 9.96
CA ASP A 119 -1.01 -7.17 11.03
C ASP A 119 0.45 -7.22 10.56
N VAL A 120 1.13 -6.08 10.66
CA VAL A 120 2.52 -5.92 10.20
C VAL A 120 3.51 -6.59 11.18
N SER A 121 3.03 -7.13 12.31
CA SER A 121 3.83 -7.76 13.37
C SER A 121 4.52 -9.10 13.04
N GLY A 122 4.51 -9.55 11.78
CA GLY A 122 5.38 -10.64 11.33
C GLY A 122 5.05 -12.02 11.92
N ARG A 123 3.77 -12.37 12.05
CA ARG A 123 3.38 -13.78 12.21
C ARG A 123 3.22 -14.41 10.83
N GLU A 124 4.16 -15.28 10.48
CA GLU A 124 4.10 -16.16 9.31
C GLU A 124 2.80 -16.97 9.35
N ASN A 125 1.79 -16.55 8.59
CA ASN A 125 0.70 -17.44 8.22
C ASN A 125 0.91 -17.84 6.77
N SER A 126 1.37 -19.08 6.63
CA SER A 126 1.46 -19.85 5.39
C SER A 126 0.15 -19.75 4.61
N MET A 127 0.16 -18.98 3.52
CA MET A 127 -0.89 -19.03 2.51
C MET A 127 -0.50 -20.12 1.50
N HIS A 128 -0.96 -21.33 1.77
CA HIS A 128 -1.00 -22.42 0.80
C HIS A 128 -1.96 -22.01 -0.32
N MET A 129 -1.44 -21.80 -1.53
CA MET A 129 -2.25 -21.63 -2.74
C MET A 129 -2.48 -23.01 -3.35
N ALA A 130 -3.74 -23.41 -3.42
CA ALA A 130 -4.22 -24.41 -4.36
C ALA A 130 -4.61 -23.72 -5.67
#